data_AF-A0A7V9TWC6-F1
#
_entry.id   AF-A0A7V9TWC6-F1
#
_cell.length_a   1.000
_cell.length_b   1.000
_cell.length_c   1.000
_cell.angle_alpha   90.00
_cell.angle_beta   90.00
_cell.angle_gamma   90.00
#
_symmetry.space_group_name_H-M   'P 1'
#
loop_
_entity.id
_entity.type
_entity.pdbx_description
1 polymer ?
#
loop_
_entity_poly.entity_id
_entity_poly.type
_entity_poly.pdbx_seq_one_letter_code
_entity_poly.pdbx_strand_id
1 'polypeptide(L)' 'MTSKYGFKCSYNPTFADKKRNKNGWVSLGYYGLDQGPIVAMIENYRTGFLWRLLRNCPYIVEGLRRAGFRCGWLGDA' A
#
# COMPACT_ATOMS: atom_id res chain seq x y z
N MET A 1 6.58 17.38 -3.42
CA MET A 1 5.94 16.18 -2.82
C MET A 1 6.56 14.86 -3.30
N THR A 2 7.39 14.87 -4.34
CA THR A 2 8.08 13.68 -4.88
C THR A 2 9.52 13.58 -4.38
N SER A 3 10.09 12.38 -4.49
CA SER A 3 11.46 12.01 -4.11
C SER A 3 12.01 10.98 -5.11
N LYS A 4 13.27 10.55 -4.92
CA LYS A 4 13.87 9.43 -5.67
C LYS A 4 13.02 8.14 -5.59
N TYR A 5 12.26 7.95 -4.52
CA TYR A 5 11.48 6.74 -4.24
C TYR A 5 9.98 6.89 -4.50
N GLY A 6 9.55 7.95 -5.21
CA GLY A 6 8.13 8.25 -5.42
C GLY A 6 7.61 9.34 -4.48
N PHE A 7 6.33 9.27 -4.10
CA PHE A 7 5.72 10.26 -3.20
C PHE A 7 6.30 10.18 -1.78
N LYS A 8 6.50 11.35 -1.16
CA LYS A 8 6.84 11.41 0.27
C LYS A 8 5.64 10.99 1.13
N CYS A 9 5.89 10.51 2.35
CA CYS A 9 4.87 9.82 3.14
C CYS A 9 3.67 10.69 3.54
N SER A 10 3.86 11.98 3.78
CA SER A 10 2.78 12.87 4.19
C SER A 10 3.10 14.32 3.89
N TYR A 11 2.03 15.12 3.81
CA TYR A 11 2.10 16.56 3.68
C TYR A 11 0.94 17.21 4.42
N ASN A 12 1.12 18.45 4.84
CA ASN A 12 0.08 19.27 5.45
C ASN A 12 0.15 20.69 4.83
N PRO A 13 -0.78 21.04 3.93
CA PRO A 13 -0.77 22.34 3.27
C PRO A 13 -1.21 23.49 4.18
N THR A 14 -1.93 23.22 5.27
CA THR A 14 -2.40 24.26 6.22
C THR A 14 -1.36 24.58 7.30
N PHE A 15 -0.35 23.72 7.47
CA PHE A 15 0.78 23.96 8.36
C PHE A 15 1.85 24.84 7.68
N ALA A 16 1.47 26.06 7.34
CA ALA A 16 2.39 27.06 6.80
C ALA A 16 3.01 27.87 7.95
N ASP A 17 4.30 27.67 8.20
CA ASP A 17 5.06 28.57 9.08
C ASP A 17 5.50 29.78 8.25
N LYS A 18 4.93 30.96 8.54
CA LYS A 18 5.27 32.23 7.86
C LYS A 18 6.78 32.54 7.87
N LYS A 19 7.55 31.98 8.81
CA LYS A 19 9.00 32.17 8.93
C LYS A 19 9.84 31.08 8.24
N ARG A 20 9.32 29.87 8.06
CA ARG A 20 10.11 28.71 7.56
C ARG A 20 9.62 28.14 6.23
N ASN A 21 8.31 28.07 5.98
CA ASN A 21 7.78 27.57 4.72
C ASN A 21 6.34 28.04 4.47
N LYS A 22 6.16 28.90 3.46
CA LYS A 22 4.83 29.41 3.06
C LYS A 22 3.98 28.36 2.32
N ASN A 23 4.58 27.27 1.85
CA ASN A 23 3.91 26.25 1.03
C ASN A 23 3.47 25.02 1.84
N GLY A 24 3.29 25.18 3.16
CA GLY A 24 2.94 24.08 4.07
C GLY A 24 4.13 23.23 4.50
N TRP A 25 3.83 22.05 5.06
CA TRP A 25 4.81 21.06 5.51
C TRP A 25 4.76 19.81 4.65
N VAL A 26 5.92 19.23 4.39
CA VAL A 26 6.06 17.92 3.74
C VAL A 26 7.03 17.12 4.57
N SER A 27 6.69 15.87 4.86
CA SER A 27 7.58 14.98 5.59
C SER A 27 8.94 14.86 4.91
N LEU A 28 10.00 14.79 5.70
CA LEU A 28 11.35 14.53 5.21
C LEU A 28 11.61 13.05 5.00
N GLY A 29 10.86 12.18 5.70
CA GLY A 29 11.04 10.74 5.66
C GLY A 29 10.34 10.05 4.49
N TYR A 30 10.80 8.84 4.22
CA TYR A 30 10.15 7.84 3.38
C TYR A 30 10.22 6.51 4.12
N TYR A 31 9.07 5.88 4.32
CA TYR A 31 8.96 4.66 5.11
C TYR A 31 8.53 3.51 4.22
N GLY A 32 9.19 2.36 4.36
CA GLY A 32 8.88 1.17 3.56
C GLY A 32 7.44 0.70 3.73
N LEU A 33 6.85 0.89 4.91
CA LEU A 33 5.45 0.56 5.18
C LEU A 33 4.45 1.43 4.40
N ASP A 34 4.83 2.64 4.00
CA ASP A 34 3.99 3.52 3.16
C ASP A 34 4.21 3.22 1.68
N GLN A 35 5.47 3.04 1.27
CA GLN A 35 5.85 2.86 -0.13
C GLN A 35 5.54 1.46 -0.66
N GLY A 36 5.75 0.44 0.17
CA GLY A 36 5.55 -0.97 -0.19
C GLY A 36 4.14 -1.24 -0.70
N PRO A 37 3.09 -0.87 0.07
CA PRO A 37 1.71 -1.03 -0.36
C PRO A 37 1.37 -0.28 -1.66
N ILE A 38 1.94 0.90 -1.92
CA ILE A 38 1.70 1.64 -3.17
C ILE A 38 2.10 0.77 -4.37
N VAL A 39 3.33 0.25 -4.36
CA VAL A 39 3.83 -0.58 -5.47
C VAL A 39 3.09 -1.92 -5.53
N ALA A 40 2.90 -2.57 -4.40
CA ALA A 40 2.21 -3.86 -4.31
C ALA A 40 0.77 -3.78 -4.83
N MET A 41 0.04 -2.72 -4.49
CA MET A 41 -1.35 -2.56 -4.88
C MET A 41 -1.51 -2.08 -6.31
N ILE A 42 -0.60 -1.26 -6.84
CA ILE A 42 -0.55 -0.97 -8.28
C ILE A 42 -0.36 -2.26 -9.08
N GLU A 43 0.56 -3.13 -8.66
CA GLU A 43 0.79 -4.39 -9.38
C GLU A 43 -0.40 -5.35 -9.25
N ASN A 44 -1.04 -5.41 -8.08
CA ASN A 44 -2.29 -6.16 -7.92
C ASN A 44 -3.41 -5.64 -8.81
N TYR A 45 -3.53 -4.31 -8.98
CA TYR A 45 -4.51 -3.74 -9.90
C TYR A 45 -4.21 -4.10 -11.37
N ARG A 46 -2.94 -4.06 -11.78
CA ARG A 46 -2.53 -4.31 -13.16
C ARG A 46 -2.66 -5.77 -13.58
N THR A 47 -2.22 -6.68 -12.72
CA THR A 47 -2.10 -8.11 -13.09
C THR A 47 -2.62 -9.06 -12.02
N GLY A 48 -2.91 -8.58 -10.80
CA GLY A 48 -3.25 -9.42 -9.67
C GLY A 48 -2.09 -10.32 -9.22
N PHE A 49 -0.84 -10.02 -9.55
CA PHE A 49 0.31 -10.90 -9.29
C PHE A 49 0.40 -11.37 -7.83
N LEU A 50 0.44 -10.44 -6.86
CA LEU A 50 0.58 -10.82 -5.45
C LEU A 50 -0.68 -11.55 -4.95
N TRP A 51 -1.87 -11.13 -5.37
CA TRP A 51 -3.10 -11.83 -5.04
C TRP A 51 -3.12 -13.27 -5.58
N ARG A 52 -2.65 -13.51 -6.80
CA ARG A 52 -2.54 -14.87 -7.37
C ARG A 52 -1.45 -15.68 -6.67
N LEU A 53 -0.31 -15.07 -6.39
CA LEU A 53 0.77 -15.69 -5.63
C LEU A 53 0.30 -16.17 -4.25
N LEU A 54 -0.39 -15.31 -3.50
CA LEU A 54 -0.94 -15.64 -2.19
C LEU A 54 -2.03 -16.71 -2.29
N ARG A 55 -2.84 -16.71 -3.36
CA ARG A 55 -3.89 -17.72 -3.58
C ARG A 55 -3.31 -19.09 -3.86
N ASN A 56 -2.16 -19.15 -4.51
CA ASN A 56 -1.45 -20.40 -4.78
C ASN A 56 -0.73 -20.96 -3.54
N CYS A 57 -0.73 -20.24 -2.41
CA CYS A 57 -0.18 -20.75 -1.15
C CYS A 57 -1.24 -21.58 -0.40
N PRO A 58 -1.09 -22.91 -0.30
CA PRO A 58 -2.10 -23.77 0.33
C PRO A 58 -2.30 -23.45 1.81
N TYR A 59 -1.26 -23.02 2.51
CA TYR A 59 -1.35 -22.67 3.93
C TYR A 59 -2.22 -21.43 4.18
N ILE A 60 -2.13 -20.42 3.31
CA ILE A 60 -2.96 -19.21 3.40
C ILE A 60 -4.42 -19.55 3.12
N VAL A 61 -4.66 -20.26 2.03
CA VAL A 61 -6.02 -20.68 1.63
C VAL A 61 -6.67 -21.54 2.72
N GLU A 62 -5.96 -22.53 3.24
CA GLU A 62 -6.45 -23.40 4.29
C GLU A 62 -6.70 -22.63 5.60
N GLY A 63 -5.79 -21.74 5.98
CA GLY A 63 -5.97 -20.87 7.14
C GLY A 63 -7.23 -20.00 7.04
N LEU A 64 -7.47 -19.39 5.88
CA LEU A 64 -8.67 -18.60 5.64
C LEU A 64 -9.95 -19.45 5.66
N ARG A 65 -9.92 -20.66 5.09
CA ARG A 65 -11.06 -21.58 5.15
C ARG A 65 -11.37 -22.00 6.60
N ARG A 66 -10.36 -22.29 7.41
CA ARG A 66 -10.52 -22.60 8.83
C ARG A 66 -11.07 -21.41 9.61
N ALA A 67 -10.70 -20.19 9.24
CA ALA A 67 -11.24 -18.95 9.81
C ALA A 67 -12.67 -18.62 9.34
N GLY A 68 -13.30 -19.46 8.51
CA GLY A 68 -14.69 -19.28 8.07
C GLY A 68 -14.89 -18.45 6.81
N PHE A 69 -13.81 -17.95 6.17
CA PHE A 69 -13.93 -17.24 4.90
C PHE A 69 -14.36 -18.17 3.76
N ARG A 70 -15.26 -17.70 2.89
CA ARG A 70 -15.82 -18.43 1.73
C ARG A 70 -15.99 -17.48 0.55
N CYS A 71 -16.05 -18.04 -0.67
CA CYS A 71 -16.34 -17.32 -1.92
C CYS A 71 -15.31 -16.23 -2.28
N GLY A 72 -15.61 -15.42 -3.31
CA GLY A 72 -14.77 -14.32 -3.79
C GLY A 72 -13.33 -14.77 -4.08
N TRP A 73 -12.36 -14.13 -3.43
CA TRP A 73 -10.95 -14.49 -3.59
C TRP A 73 -10.60 -15.96 -3.23
N LEU A 74 -11.48 -16.69 -2.55
CA LEU A 74 -11.31 -18.14 -2.30
C LEU A 74 -12.15 -19.02 -3.22
N GLY A 75 -13.14 -18.46 -3.91
CA GLY A 75 -14.16 -19.18 -4.69
C GLY A 75 -14.05 -19.00 -6.20
N ASP A 76 -13.30 -18.02 -6.69
CA ASP A 76 -13.01 -17.91 -8.13
C ASP A 76 -11.99 -18.99 -8.50
N ALA A 77 -12.50 -20.17 -8.86
CA ALA A 77 -11.82 -21.26 -9.55
C ALA A 77 -12.45 -21.43 -10.93
#